data_AF-A0A4R7BU45-F1
#
_entry.id   AF-A0A4R7BU45-F1
#
_cell.length_a   1.000
_cell.length_b   1.000
_cell.length_c   1.000
_cell.angle_alpha   90.00
_cell.angle_beta   90.00
_cell.angle_gamma   90.00
#
_symmetry.space_group_name_H-M   'P 1'
#
loop_
_entity.id
_entity.type
_entity.pdbx_description
1 polymer ?
#
loop_
_entity_poly.entity_id
_entity_poly.type
_entity_poly.pdbx_seq_one_letter_code
_entity_poly.pdbx_strand_id
1 'polypeptide(L)'
;MLITSLNRVQLLQKLPNGGVCAEIGVYNGAFASQILKNSGPRKLHLIDPWGGQEDEYVSSYHIKGELEEKFLAVSKMFEKKIEDGTVEIHREYSTTAVKRFKDKYFDWVYIDAMHSYDGVLSDLRAFRDKVVDDGFLFGHDFSNTKMSRAKKFGVIPAVIDFVNETGYKLILMTNESAPSYLIAKNPESDRCRELIQSIVDSNTSTIDIDPKLVSNLQQFEVLQTGGRKLQFLQLGAGVAPGHEALPKKFDPNAGETKPSAPSTPAAAKPAAAPAAAQDVAPADEERRKSHPLRSLLDDGIFTYENPRPQLPIFYALLTRFNMFLPQFRDTGRILSEEDFAVWLKKRAAIFAQTCLPSVVGQARRPDRWFIGFDETRRDHIQPVLDLIKPYPWIVPVWQRVINGEHESARLVFVRSVAEALRPDHRYVLTSRVDNDDAINKLFCEAVDDYAAAVYEKLPDERDFWISFPYGMQYNGDTCRVFPLNNNAFLSKFERADAFPKMKGATALSGNHSRVFSKGRVFTPMTRFPMWIQMVHGSNVSNSSSSILSALADEAAELKRFSLRPLGGMVERLAAAS
;
A
#
# COMPACT_ATOMS: atom_id res chain seq x y z
N MET A 1 0.30 7.03 -8.67
CA MET A 1 1.71 6.59 -8.64
C MET A 1 1.92 5.90 -7.32
N LEU A 2 2.48 4.69 -7.34
CA LEU A 2 2.74 3.95 -6.12
C LEU A 2 3.99 4.44 -5.40
N ILE A 3 3.91 4.53 -4.08
CA ILE A 3 5.04 4.64 -3.16
C ILE A 3 5.11 3.32 -2.40
N THR A 4 6.27 2.65 -2.44
CA THR A 4 6.44 1.33 -1.80
C THR A 4 7.61 1.32 -0.82
N SER A 5 7.52 0.50 0.23
CA SER A 5 8.61 0.26 1.17
C SER A 5 9.71 -0.67 0.65
N LEU A 6 9.64 -1.09 -0.62
CA LEU A 6 10.74 -1.81 -1.27
C LEU A 6 12.01 -0.93 -1.31
N ASN A 7 13.17 -1.55 -1.26
CA ASN A 7 14.44 -0.90 -1.64
C ASN A 7 14.79 -1.22 -3.11
N ARG A 8 15.78 -0.52 -3.67
CA ARG A 8 16.19 -0.71 -5.08
C ARG A 8 16.52 -2.15 -5.47
N VAL A 9 17.08 -2.95 -4.55
CA VAL A 9 17.43 -4.35 -4.81
C VAL A 9 16.18 -5.23 -4.84
N GLN A 10 15.23 -4.99 -3.94
CA GLN A 10 13.95 -5.69 -3.94
C GLN A 10 13.10 -5.30 -5.15
N LEU A 11 13.21 -4.05 -5.64
CA LEU A 11 12.56 -3.63 -6.87
C LEU A 11 13.05 -4.41 -8.08
N LEU A 12 14.36 -4.72 -8.18
CA LEU A 12 14.89 -5.55 -9.26
C LEU A 12 14.22 -6.93 -9.33
N GLN A 13 13.85 -7.51 -8.18
CA GLN A 13 13.16 -8.82 -8.11
C GLN A 13 11.72 -8.77 -8.65
N LYS A 14 11.18 -7.56 -8.87
CA LYS A 14 9.84 -7.33 -9.42
C LYS A 14 9.87 -7.01 -10.91
N LEU A 15 11.03 -6.69 -11.46
CA LEU A 15 11.19 -6.45 -12.89
C LEU A 15 11.17 -7.78 -13.67
N PRO A 16 10.76 -7.76 -14.95
CA PRO A 16 10.80 -8.94 -15.80
C PRO A 16 12.21 -9.53 -15.90
N ASN A 17 12.31 -10.85 -15.69
CA ASN A 17 13.57 -11.57 -15.82
C ASN A 17 13.97 -11.76 -17.29
N GLY A 18 15.27 -11.91 -17.54
CA GLY A 18 15.76 -12.30 -18.87
C GLY A 18 15.73 -11.19 -19.93
N GLY A 19 15.54 -9.94 -19.53
CA GLY A 19 15.55 -8.79 -20.43
C GLY A 19 16.95 -8.41 -20.94
N VAL A 20 16.99 -7.49 -21.91
CA VAL A 20 18.17 -6.71 -22.31
C VAL A 20 18.14 -5.39 -21.57
N CYS A 21 19.14 -5.11 -20.74
CA CYS A 21 19.13 -3.93 -19.89
C CYS A 21 20.46 -3.17 -19.87
N ALA A 22 20.42 -1.94 -19.38
CA ALA A 22 21.60 -1.13 -19.15
C ALA A 22 21.61 -0.49 -17.76
N GLU A 23 22.81 -0.33 -17.20
CA GLU A 23 23.11 0.53 -16.05
C GLU A 23 24.00 1.68 -16.54
N ILE A 24 23.54 2.91 -16.30
CA ILE A 24 24.25 4.15 -16.59
C ILE A 24 24.75 4.71 -15.27
N GLY A 25 26.08 4.79 -15.10
CA GLY A 25 26.72 5.07 -13.82
C GLY A 25 26.95 3.79 -13.02
N VAL A 26 28.06 3.12 -13.30
CA VAL A 26 28.38 1.78 -12.79
C VAL A 26 29.29 1.86 -11.58
N TYR A 27 30.16 2.88 -11.53
CA TYR A 27 31.11 3.13 -10.45
C TYR A 27 31.96 1.89 -10.10
N ASN A 28 31.62 1.17 -9.04
CA ASN A 28 32.34 -0.02 -8.56
C ASN A 28 31.66 -1.35 -8.92
N GLY A 29 30.56 -1.34 -9.68
CA GLY A 29 29.84 -2.54 -10.12
C GLY A 29 29.01 -3.23 -9.04
N ALA A 30 28.82 -2.62 -7.87
CA ALA A 30 28.04 -3.22 -6.80
C ALA A 30 26.56 -3.41 -7.20
N PHE A 31 25.97 -2.43 -7.89
CA PHE A 31 24.57 -2.52 -8.33
C PHE A 31 24.42 -3.37 -9.61
N ALA A 32 25.34 -3.30 -10.58
CA ALA A 32 25.49 -4.29 -11.66
C ALA A 32 25.42 -5.75 -11.15
N SER A 33 26.12 -6.06 -10.06
CA SER A 33 26.08 -7.38 -9.45
C SER A 33 24.68 -7.75 -8.92
N GLN A 34 23.95 -6.78 -8.37
CA GLN A 34 22.56 -6.98 -7.94
C GLN A 34 21.62 -7.15 -9.12
N ILE A 35 21.83 -6.43 -10.23
CA ILE A 35 21.08 -6.60 -11.47
C ILE A 35 21.21 -8.03 -11.97
N LEU A 36 22.44 -8.54 -12.13
CA LEU A 36 22.70 -9.91 -12.59
C LEU A 36 22.03 -10.95 -11.69
N LYS A 37 22.11 -10.75 -10.38
CA LYS A 37 21.56 -11.70 -9.39
C LYS A 37 20.03 -11.71 -9.34
N ASN A 38 19.39 -10.54 -9.39
CA ASN A 38 17.98 -10.40 -9.06
C ASN A 38 17.06 -10.30 -10.28
N SER A 39 17.59 -9.96 -11.46
CA SER A 39 16.82 -9.85 -12.71
C SER A 39 17.26 -10.84 -13.80
N GLY A 40 18.39 -11.53 -13.62
CA GLY A 40 18.91 -12.54 -14.54
C GLY A 40 18.85 -12.12 -16.02
N PRO A 41 19.42 -10.96 -16.41
CA PRO A 41 19.28 -10.44 -17.75
C PRO A 41 19.98 -11.34 -18.78
N ARG A 42 19.43 -11.41 -19.99
CA ARG A 42 20.10 -12.07 -21.12
C ARG A 42 21.31 -11.25 -21.58
N LYS A 43 21.25 -9.93 -21.42
CA LYS A 43 22.32 -9.01 -21.75
C LYS A 43 22.26 -7.78 -20.83
N LEU A 44 23.39 -7.44 -20.21
CA LEU A 44 23.58 -6.26 -19.37
C LEU A 44 24.68 -5.37 -19.95
N HIS A 45 24.30 -4.13 -20.29
CA HIS A 45 25.21 -3.10 -20.74
C HIS A 45 25.62 -2.21 -19.56
N LEU A 46 26.92 -2.15 -19.27
CA LEU A 46 27.49 -1.33 -18.21
C LEU A 46 28.11 -0.08 -18.83
N ILE A 47 27.52 1.09 -18.59
CA ILE A 47 27.90 2.35 -19.25
C ILE A 47 28.42 3.33 -18.20
N ASP A 48 29.72 3.61 -18.24
CA ASP A 48 30.38 4.55 -17.34
C ASP A 48 31.69 5.03 -18.00
N PRO A 49 32.04 6.32 -17.94
CA PRO A 49 33.29 6.80 -18.51
C PRO A 49 34.53 6.31 -17.75
N TRP A 50 34.44 6.05 -16.43
CA TRP A 50 35.58 5.83 -15.53
C TRP A 50 36.76 6.78 -15.82
N GLY A 51 36.43 8.05 -16.09
CA GLY A 51 37.36 9.09 -16.51
C GLY A 51 37.06 10.39 -15.79
N GLY A 52 38.11 11.13 -15.41
CA GLY A 52 37.96 12.43 -14.78
C GLY A 52 37.36 13.42 -15.77
N GLN A 53 36.17 13.92 -15.46
CA GLN A 53 35.57 15.00 -16.25
C GLN A 53 36.34 16.31 -16.06
N GLU A 54 36.27 17.21 -17.03
CA GLU A 54 36.52 18.66 -16.85
C GLU A 54 35.29 19.36 -16.24
N ASP A 55 34.41 18.61 -15.59
CA ASP A 55 33.19 19.12 -14.97
C ASP A 55 33.41 19.24 -13.45
N GLU A 56 33.09 20.41 -12.91
CA GLU A 56 33.40 20.84 -11.55
C GLU A 56 32.83 19.87 -10.50
N TYR A 57 31.70 19.21 -10.83
CA TYR A 57 31.04 18.20 -10.00
C TYR A 57 31.90 16.95 -9.79
N VAL A 58 32.47 16.35 -10.84
CA VAL A 58 33.29 15.12 -10.70
C VAL A 58 34.66 15.40 -10.09
N SER A 59 35.24 16.58 -10.36
CA SER A 59 36.51 16.99 -9.74
C SER A 59 36.41 17.14 -8.21
N SER A 60 35.21 17.40 -7.68
CA SER A 60 34.99 17.59 -6.24
C SER A 60 34.91 16.28 -5.43
N TYR A 61 34.72 15.13 -6.08
CA TYR A 61 34.47 13.85 -5.40
C TYR A 61 35.50 12.75 -5.66
N HIS A 62 36.30 12.84 -6.73
CA HIS A 62 37.23 11.75 -7.07
C HIS A 62 38.60 12.25 -7.51
N ILE A 63 39.64 11.61 -6.98
CA ILE A 63 41.03 11.82 -7.39
C ILE A 63 41.28 11.01 -8.67
N LYS A 64 41.91 11.66 -9.66
CA LYS A 64 42.32 11.07 -10.95
C LYS A 64 43.30 9.91 -10.70
N GLY A 65 42.77 8.69 -10.63
CA GLY A 65 43.48 7.46 -10.24
C GLY A 65 42.52 6.41 -9.67
N GLU A 66 41.61 6.83 -8.78
CA GLU A 66 40.60 5.93 -8.16
C GLU A 66 39.61 5.36 -9.19
N LEU A 67 39.32 6.11 -10.25
CA LEU A 67 38.37 5.70 -11.29
C LEU A 67 38.95 4.61 -12.22
N GLU A 68 40.26 4.62 -12.48
CA GLU A 68 40.92 3.56 -13.25
C GLU A 68 40.90 2.24 -12.47
N GLU A 69 41.24 2.29 -11.18
CA GLU A 69 41.19 1.12 -10.31
C GLU A 69 39.79 0.52 -10.24
N LYS A 70 38.75 1.36 -10.24
CA LYS A 70 37.36 0.91 -10.31
C LYS A 70 37.02 0.24 -11.63
N PHE A 71 37.43 0.82 -12.77
CA PHE A 71 37.23 0.19 -14.07
C PHE A 71 37.88 -1.20 -14.15
N LEU A 72 39.13 -1.31 -13.70
CA LEU A 72 39.85 -2.59 -13.66
C LEU A 72 39.18 -3.58 -12.71
N ALA A 73 38.73 -3.13 -11.55
CA ALA A 73 38.00 -3.96 -10.59
C ALA A 73 36.66 -4.47 -11.15
N VAL A 74 35.89 -3.61 -11.84
CA VAL A 74 34.62 -3.99 -12.50
C VAL A 74 34.88 -4.99 -13.63
N SER A 75 35.89 -4.72 -14.48
CA SER A 75 36.27 -5.62 -15.58
C SER A 75 36.63 -7.01 -15.06
N LYS A 76 37.41 -7.07 -13.96
CA LYS A 76 37.75 -8.32 -13.28
C LYS A 76 36.54 -8.98 -12.61
N MET A 77 35.67 -8.20 -11.97
CA MET A 77 34.47 -8.69 -11.29
C MET A 77 33.52 -9.42 -12.25
N PHE A 78 33.42 -8.93 -13.49
CA PHE A 78 32.53 -9.48 -14.51
C PHE A 78 33.23 -10.25 -15.62
N GLU A 79 34.52 -10.59 -15.49
CA GLU A 79 35.35 -11.25 -16.52
C GLU A 79 34.63 -12.43 -17.20
N LYS A 80 34.16 -13.41 -16.41
CA LYS A 80 33.42 -14.57 -16.94
C LYS A 80 32.11 -14.20 -17.64
N LYS A 81 31.44 -13.14 -17.18
CA LYS A 81 30.19 -12.64 -17.77
C LYS A 81 30.42 -11.81 -19.03
N ILE A 82 31.60 -11.25 -19.18
CA ILE A 82 32.04 -10.61 -20.41
C ILE A 82 32.40 -11.70 -21.43
N GLU A 83 33.15 -12.72 -21.02
CA GLU A 83 33.51 -13.88 -21.85
C GLU A 83 32.28 -14.64 -22.38
N ASP A 84 31.26 -14.86 -21.54
CA ASP A 84 30.02 -15.54 -21.96
C ASP A 84 29.03 -14.62 -22.71
N GLY A 85 29.38 -13.33 -22.87
CA GLY A 85 28.61 -12.34 -23.61
C GLY A 85 27.41 -11.76 -22.85
N THR A 86 27.14 -12.20 -21.62
CA THR A 86 26.05 -11.67 -20.78
C THR A 86 26.27 -10.20 -20.41
N VAL A 87 27.51 -9.77 -20.20
CA VAL A 87 27.89 -8.40 -19.82
C VAL A 87 28.70 -7.74 -20.93
N GLU A 88 28.44 -6.46 -21.19
CA GLU A 88 29.23 -5.65 -22.09
C GLU A 88 29.52 -4.29 -21.47
N ILE A 89 30.81 -3.95 -21.37
CA ILE A 89 31.27 -2.68 -20.77
C ILE A 89 31.49 -1.63 -21.85
N HIS A 90 30.88 -0.46 -21.66
CA HIS A 90 31.01 0.74 -22.49
C HIS A 90 31.73 1.80 -21.67
N ARG A 91 33.06 1.90 -21.85
CA ARG A 91 33.90 2.90 -21.17
C ARG A 91 33.79 4.27 -21.84
N GLU A 92 32.61 4.88 -21.74
CA GLU A 92 32.27 6.15 -22.37
C GLU A 92 31.06 6.80 -21.69
N TYR A 93 30.80 8.07 -22.01
CA TYR A 93 29.57 8.75 -21.59
C TYR A 93 28.34 8.11 -22.24
N SER A 94 27.25 8.07 -21.50
CA SER A 94 25.91 7.63 -21.96
C SER A 94 25.48 8.27 -23.27
N THR A 95 25.71 9.58 -23.44
CA THR A 95 25.39 10.36 -24.66
C THR A 95 26.22 9.97 -25.89
N THR A 96 27.34 9.28 -25.69
CA THR A 96 28.12 8.68 -26.77
C THR A 96 27.71 7.23 -26.98
N ALA A 97 27.59 6.44 -25.89
CA ALA A 97 27.25 5.02 -25.92
C ALA A 97 25.91 4.76 -26.61
N VAL A 98 24.94 5.66 -26.39
CA VAL A 98 23.58 5.57 -26.95
C VAL A 98 23.55 5.37 -28.47
N LYS A 99 24.55 5.88 -29.20
CA LYS A 99 24.64 5.80 -30.66
C LYS A 99 24.87 4.38 -31.17
N ARG A 100 25.32 3.47 -30.30
CA ARG A 100 25.56 2.06 -30.62
C ARG A 100 24.28 1.23 -30.58
N PHE A 101 23.23 1.72 -29.93
CA PHE A 101 22.00 0.97 -29.71
C PHE A 101 20.92 1.37 -30.72
N LYS A 102 20.23 0.37 -31.26
CA LYS A 102 19.03 0.59 -32.06
C LYS A 102 17.89 1.06 -31.15
N ASP A 103 16.90 1.70 -31.75
CA ASP A 103 15.68 2.03 -31.03
C ASP A 103 14.97 0.76 -30.58
N LYS A 104 14.28 0.83 -29.44
CA LYS A 104 13.55 -0.30 -28.83
C LYS A 104 14.42 -1.55 -28.62
N TYR A 105 15.67 -1.35 -28.24
CA TYR A 105 16.63 -2.41 -27.97
C TYR A 105 16.58 -2.91 -26.50
N PHE A 106 16.34 -2.00 -25.55
CA PHE A 106 16.32 -2.31 -24.12
C PHE A 106 14.92 -2.60 -23.61
N ASP A 107 14.80 -3.63 -22.77
CA ASP A 107 13.62 -3.87 -21.95
C ASP A 107 13.48 -2.83 -20.83
N TRP A 108 14.61 -2.40 -20.27
CA TRP A 108 14.69 -1.31 -19.31
C TRP A 108 16.11 -0.75 -19.16
N VAL A 109 16.21 0.48 -18.65
CA VAL A 109 17.49 1.15 -18.38
C VAL A 109 17.45 1.78 -16.99
N TYR A 110 18.53 1.58 -16.22
CA TYR A 110 18.76 2.16 -14.90
C TYR A 110 19.75 3.33 -14.97
N ILE A 111 19.38 4.48 -14.40
CA ILE A 111 20.14 5.74 -14.45
C ILE A 111 20.59 6.14 -13.04
N ASP A 112 21.89 6.10 -12.79
CA ASP A 112 22.55 6.45 -11.51
C ASP A 112 23.96 7.03 -11.76
N ALA A 113 24.10 7.87 -12.80
CA ALA A 113 25.36 8.51 -13.17
C ALA A 113 25.52 9.88 -12.49
N MET A 114 25.22 10.97 -13.21
CA MET A 114 25.33 12.32 -12.66
C MET A 114 24.01 12.69 -11.99
N HIS A 115 24.07 13.16 -10.75
CA HIS A 115 22.89 13.57 -9.99
C HIS A 115 22.47 15.02 -10.25
N SER A 116 23.15 15.73 -11.17
CA SER A 116 22.75 17.08 -11.61
C SER A 116 21.51 17.02 -12.49
N TYR A 117 20.76 18.13 -12.54
CA TYR A 117 19.55 18.23 -13.36
C TYR A 117 19.86 17.94 -14.84
N ASP A 118 20.87 18.59 -15.41
CA ASP A 118 21.24 18.44 -16.82
C ASP A 118 21.76 17.04 -17.14
N GLY A 119 22.50 16.42 -16.21
CA GLY A 119 23.02 15.06 -16.38
C GLY A 119 21.89 14.04 -16.47
N VAL A 120 20.99 14.02 -15.48
CA VAL A 120 19.84 13.10 -15.46
C VAL A 120 18.93 13.32 -16.68
N LEU A 121 18.62 14.57 -17.01
CA LEU A 121 17.74 14.88 -18.13
C LEU A 121 18.36 14.46 -19.48
N SER A 122 19.67 14.62 -19.63
CA SER A 122 20.42 14.17 -20.80
C SER A 122 20.36 12.65 -20.96
N ASP A 123 20.57 11.89 -19.87
CA ASP A 123 20.49 10.42 -19.87
C ASP A 123 19.09 9.92 -20.23
N LEU A 124 18.06 10.50 -19.60
CA LEU A 124 16.66 10.18 -19.88
C LEU A 124 16.31 10.43 -21.35
N ARG A 125 16.69 11.59 -21.89
CA ARG A 125 16.44 11.96 -23.29
C ARG A 125 17.19 11.05 -24.26
N ALA A 126 18.43 10.70 -23.96
CA ALA A 126 19.23 9.82 -24.81
C ALA A 126 18.61 8.42 -24.92
N PHE A 127 18.15 7.84 -23.80
CA PHE A 127 17.71 6.45 -23.77
C PHE A 127 16.20 6.25 -23.99
N ARG A 128 15.38 7.30 -24.01
CA ARG A 128 13.92 7.20 -24.19
C ARG A 128 13.49 6.36 -25.41
N ASP A 129 14.16 6.54 -26.55
CA ASP A 129 13.80 5.88 -27.81
C ASP A 129 14.49 4.51 -27.93
N LYS A 130 15.45 4.22 -27.04
CA LYS A 130 16.17 2.95 -26.97
C LYS A 130 15.43 1.89 -26.15
N VAL A 131 14.45 2.28 -25.34
CA VAL A 131 13.61 1.36 -24.56
C VAL A 131 12.37 0.94 -25.37
N VAL A 132 11.95 -0.32 -25.26
CA VAL A 132 10.70 -0.83 -25.85
C VAL A 132 9.48 -0.08 -25.29
N ASP A 133 8.38 -0.03 -26.05
CA ASP A 133 7.23 0.83 -25.68
C ASP A 133 6.54 0.41 -24.37
N ASP A 134 6.63 -0.86 -23.99
CA ASP A 134 6.14 -1.41 -22.72
C ASP A 134 7.22 -1.47 -21.63
N GLY A 135 8.44 -0.99 -21.91
CA GLY A 135 9.61 -1.05 -21.02
C GLY A 135 9.72 0.12 -20.05
N PHE A 136 10.82 0.13 -19.28
CA PHE A 136 10.99 1.06 -18.16
C PHE A 136 12.27 1.89 -18.25
N LEU A 137 12.18 3.15 -17.84
CA LEU A 137 13.34 3.92 -17.39
C LEU A 137 13.21 4.09 -15.88
N PHE A 138 14.30 3.90 -15.15
CA PHE A 138 14.29 4.10 -13.71
C PHE A 138 15.67 4.51 -13.23
N GLY A 139 15.75 5.03 -12.02
CA GLY A 139 17.02 5.54 -11.50
C GLY A 139 16.96 5.78 -10.01
N HIS A 140 18.10 6.18 -9.45
CA HIS A 140 18.26 6.38 -8.02
C HIS A 140 18.17 7.85 -7.62
N ASP A 141 18.33 8.11 -6.31
CA ASP A 141 18.54 9.43 -5.74
C ASP A 141 17.42 10.43 -6.04
N PHE A 142 16.18 9.92 -6.20
CA PHE A 142 14.95 10.71 -6.27
C PHE A 142 14.63 11.29 -4.88
N SER A 143 15.48 12.24 -4.46
CA SER A 143 15.54 12.68 -3.07
C SER A 143 15.70 14.19 -2.97
N ASN A 144 14.98 14.78 -2.02
CA ASN A 144 15.12 16.17 -1.60
C ASN A 144 15.44 16.29 -0.11
N THR A 145 16.19 15.34 0.47
CA THR A 145 16.68 15.50 1.85
C THR A 145 17.60 16.71 1.99
N LYS A 146 17.90 17.11 3.25
CA LYS A 146 18.92 18.15 3.52
C LYS A 146 20.27 17.82 2.86
N MET A 147 20.64 16.54 2.82
CA MET A 147 21.86 16.08 2.16
C MET A 147 21.79 16.29 0.64
N SER A 148 20.72 15.84 0.00
CA SER A 148 20.54 15.96 -1.46
C SER A 148 20.52 17.42 -1.90
N ARG A 149 19.87 18.30 -1.13
CA ARG A 149 19.91 19.75 -1.36
C ARG A 149 21.31 20.34 -1.20
N ALA A 150 22.04 19.94 -0.16
CA ALA A 150 23.42 20.41 0.04
C ALA A 150 24.35 19.98 -1.10
N LYS A 151 24.12 18.79 -1.68
CA LYS A 151 24.82 18.28 -2.87
C LYS A 151 24.27 18.81 -4.20
N LYS A 152 23.23 19.65 -4.17
CA LYS A 152 22.55 20.21 -5.36
C LYS A 152 22.04 19.14 -6.33
N PHE A 153 21.48 18.04 -5.81
CA PHE A 153 20.88 17.01 -6.65
C PHE A 153 19.67 17.58 -7.43
N GLY A 154 19.65 17.32 -8.73
CA GLY A 154 18.61 17.74 -9.67
C GLY A 154 17.73 16.60 -10.20
N VAL A 155 17.79 15.41 -9.59
CA VAL A 155 17.08 14.21 -10.06
C VAL A 155 15.56 14.42 -10.13
N ILE A 156 14.95 14.91 -9.05
CA ILE A 156 13.49 15.14 -8.99
C ILE A 156 13.03 16.09 -10.12
N PRO A 157 13.55 17.33 -10.22
CA PRO A 157 13.11 18.24 -11.28
C PRO A 157 13.38 17.69 -12.69
N ALA A 158 14.52 17.00 -12.92
CA ALA A 158 14.83 16.43 -14.23
C ALA A 158 13.81 15.36 -14.67
N VAL A 159 13.44 14.46 -13.75
CA VAL A 159 12.44 13.42 -14.03
C VAL A 159 11.06 14.03 -14.23
N ILE A 160 10.67 15.01 -13.41
CA ILE A 160 9.37 15.69 -13.53
C ILE A 160 9.25 16.41 -14.88
N ASP A 161 10.28 17.15 -15.29
CA ASP A 161 10.29 17.83 -16.59
C ASP A 161 10.25 16.81 -17.73
N PHE A 162 11.03 15.74 -17.64
CA PHE A 162 11.02 14.67 -18.64
C PHE A 162 9.63 14.03 -18.82
N VAL A 163 8.91 13.70 -17.75
CA VAL A 163 7.57 13.10 -17.86
C VAL A 163 6.54 14.10 -18.41
N ASN A 164 6.69 15.39 -18.09
CA ASN A 164 5.84 16.45 -18.64
C ASN A 164 6.08 16.67 -20.13
N GLU A 165 7.31 16.52 -20.61
CA GLU A 165 7.70 16.76 -22.00
C GLU A 165 7.42 15.58 -22.95
N THR A 166 7.45 14.34 -22.47
CA THR A 166 7.57 13.15 -23.36
C THR A 166 6.36 12.21 -23.36
N GLY A 167 5.41 12.41 -22.45
CA GLY A 167 4.27 11.52 -22.28
C GLY A 167 4.55 10.28 -21.42
N TYR A 168 5.80 10.05 -21.01
CA TYR A 168 6.12 9.08 -19.95
C TYR A 168 5.34 9.40 -18.67
N LYS A 169 5.09 8.39 -17.86
CA LYS A 169 4.42 8.52 -16.56
C LYS A 169 5.30 7.97 -15.46
N LEU A 170 5.41 8.72 -14.37
CA LEU A 170 5.98 8.25 -13.12
C LEU A 170 4.97 7.30 -12.46
N ILE A 171 5.32 6.01 -12.40
CA ILE A 171 4.42 4.96 -11.93
C ILE A 171 4.77 4.45 -10.54
N LEU A 172 6.04 4.54 -10.14
CA LEU A 172 6.53 4.01 -8.87
C LEU A 172 7.67 4.86 -8.28
N MET A 173 7.69 4.97 -6.95
CA MET A 173 8.81 5.48 -6.15
C MET A 173 9.05 4.55 -4.94
N THR A 174 10.31 4.23 -4.63
CA THR A 174 10.65 3.53 -3.36
C THR A 174 10.67 4.51 -2.19
N ASN A 175 10.59 4.02 -0.95
CA ASN A 175 10.67 4.84 0.27
C ASN A 175 11.89 4.47 1.13
N GLU A 176 13.01 4.16 0.48
CA GLU A 176 14.31 4.01 1.13
C GLU A 176 15.00 5.37 1.32
N SER A 177 16.17 5.40 1.97
CA SER A 177 16.86 6.67 2.29
C SER A 177 17.22 7.51 1.07
N ALA A 178 17.39 6.88 -0.07
CA ALA A 178 17.59 7.53 -1.36
C ALA A 178 16.68 6.82 -2.36
N PRO A 179 15.44 7.31 -2.55
CA PRO A 179 14.48 6.62 -3.38
C PRO A 179 14.91 6.40 -4.81
N SER A 180 14.51 5.25 -5.33
CA SER A 180 14.47 4.97 -6.74
C SER A 180 13.12 5.40 -7.33
N TYR A 181 13.14 5.97 -8.52
CA TYR A 181 11.95 6.32 -9.30
C TYR A 181 11.85 5.38 -10.50
N LEU A 182 10.64 5.07 -10.96
CA LEU A 182 10.43 4.28 -12.18
C LEU A 182 9.32 4.91 -13.03
N ILE A 183 9.65 5.18 -14.28
CA ILE A 183 8.78 5.79 -15.29
C ILE A 183 8.55 4.81 -16.45
N ALA A 184 7.35 4.86 -17.03
CA ALA A 184 6.94 4.02 -18.16
C ALA A 184 6.32 4.88 -19.26
N LYS A 185 6.57 4.51 -20.52
CA LYS A 185 5.94 5.16 -21.69
C LYS A 185 4.47 4.78 -21.81
N ASN A 186 4.18 3.50 -21.62
CA ASN A 186 2.82 2.94 -21.59
C ASN A 186 2.51 2.38 -20.20
N PRO A 187 1.93 3.17 -19.28
CA PRO A 187 1.55 2.67 -17.95
C PRO A 187 0.41 1.62 -18.01
N GLU A 188 -0.28 1.51 -19.15
CA GLU A 188 -1.35 0.55 -19.40
C GLU A 188 -0.86 -0.72 -20.10
N SER A 189 0.46 -0.96 -20.16
CA SER A 189 1.00 -2.21 -20.68
C SER A 189 0.80 -3.36 -19.69
N ASP A 190 0.72 -4.59 -20.19
CA ASP A 190 0.62 -5.78 -19.33
C ASP A 190 1.86 -5.91 -18.43
N ARG A 191 3.05 -5.58 -18.96
CA ARG A 191 4.30 -5.54 -18.19
C ARG A 191 4.21 -4.58 -16.99
N CYS A 192 3.61 -3.40 -17.18
CA CYS A 192 3.39 -2.44 -16.11
C CYS A 192 2.38 -2.97 -15.07
N ARG A 193 1.25 -3.53 -15.53
CA ARG A 193 0.24 -4.13 -14.64
C ARG A 193 0.82 -5.27 -13.82
N GLU A 194 1.60 -6.16 -14.43
CA GLU A 194 2.28 -7.26 -13.75
C GLU A 194 3.27 -6.78 -12.70
N LEU A 195 4.09 -5.77 -13.02
CA LEU A 195 5.01 -5.14 -12.06
C LEU A 195 4.23 -4.60 -10.85
N ILE A 196 3.22 -3.76 -11.09
CA ILE A 196 2.39 -3.15 -10.06
C ILE A 196 1.69 -4.22 -9.22
N GLN A 197 1.09 -5.23 -9.84
CA GLN A 197 0.45 -6.35 -9.17
C GLN A 197 1.44 -7.09 -8.27
N SER A 198 2.65 -7.38 -8.75
CA SER A 198 3.68 -8.09 -7.97
C SER A 198 4.15 -7.32 -6.72
N ILE A 199 4.04 -5.99 -6.75
CA ILE A 199 4.35 -5.09 -5.63
C ILE A 199 3.17 -5.07 -4.66
N VAL A 200 1.94 -4.89 -5.15
CA VAL A 200 0.73 -4.89 -4.31
C VAL A 200 0.52 -6.24 -3.61
N ASP A 201 0.83 -7.35 -4.28
CA ASP A 201 0.76 -8.70 -3.71
C ASP A 201 1.89 -9.00 -2.72
N SER A 202 2.95 -8.18 -2.72
CA SER A 202 4.00 -8.31 -1.71
C SER A 202 3.52 -7.75 -0.37
N ASN A 203 3.98 -8.34 0.74
CA ASN A 203 3.66 -7.87 2.10
C ASN A 203 4.44 -6.58 2.45
N THR A 204 4.41 -5.59 1.56
CA THR A 204 5.10 -4.30 1.67
C THR A 204 4.09 -3.18 1.86
N SER A 205 4.50 -2.15 2.60
CA SER A 205 3.68 -0.96 2.74
C SER A 205 3.68 -0.21 1.42
N THR A 206 2.50 -0.08 0.82
CA THR A 206 2.32 0.57 -0.49
C THR A 206 1.16 1.55 -0.41
N ILE A 207 1.41 2.77 -0.90
CA ILE A 207 0.44 3.88 -0.93
C ILE A 207 0.32 4.35 -2.38
N ASP A 208 -0.89 4.53 -2.88
CA ASP A 208 -1.11 5.22 -4.15
C ASP A 208 -1.33 6.71 -3.90
N ILE A 209 -0.67 7.57 -4.68
CA ILE A 209 -0.82 9.02 -4.64
C ILE A 209 -1.03 9.60 -6.02
N ASP A 210 -1.72 10.74 -6.11
CA ASP A 210 -1.77 11.52 -7.36
C ASP A 210 -0.32 11.96 -7.73
N PRO A 211 0.19 11.60 -8.92
CA PRO A 211 1.52 12.02 -9.37
C PRO A 211 1.76 13.53 -9.31
N LYS A 212 0.72 14.36 -9.41
CA LYS A 212 0.82 15.83 -9.29
C LYS A 212 1.30 16.29 -7.93
N LEU A 213 1.18 15.44 -6.91
CA LEU A 213 1.64 15.74 -5.55
C LEU A 213 3.14 15.55 -5.38
N VAL A 214 3.82 14.87 -6.33
CA VAL A 214 5.24 14.53 -6.21
C VAL A 214 6.12 15.77 -6.12
N SER A 215 5.79 16.85 -6.82
CA SER A 215 6.53 18.13 -6.72
C SER A 215 6.44 18.78 -5.33
N ASN A 216 5.43 18.41 -4.55
CA ASN A 216 5.18 18.94 -3.21
C ASN A 216 5.63 17.98 -2.09
N LEU A 217 6.10 16.78 -2.44
CA LEU A 217 6.63 15.84 -1.46
C LEU A 217 7.94 16.35 -0.89
N GLN A 218 8.06 16.37 0.43
CA GLN A 218 9.27 16.70 1.15
C GLN A 218 9.72 15.52 2.00
N GLN A 219 11.00 15.16 1.86
CA GLN A 219 11.66 14.18 2.71
C GLN A 219 12.26 14.87 3.92
N PHE A 220 11.96 14.32 5.09
CA PHE A 220 12.55 14.75 6.35
C PHE A 220 13.00 13.56 7.19
N GLU A 221 14.06 13.78 7.97
CA GLU A 221 14.59 12.78 8.89
C GLU A 221 13.99 13.00 10.28
N VAL A 222 13.52 11.91 10.90
CA VAL A 222 13.14 11.88 12.32
C VAL A 222 14.15 11.02 13.06
N LEU A 223 14.70 11.57 14.14
CA LEU A 223 15.55 10.84 15.07
C LEU A 223 14.66 10.12 16.08
N GLN A 224 14.69 8.79 16.06
CA GLN A 224 14.02 7.99 17.08
C GLN A 224 14.84 7.97 18.36
N THR A 225 14.18 7.79 19.51
CA THR A 225 14.81 7.46 20.79
C THR A 225 15.70 6.23 20.60
N GLY A 226 17.02 6.38 20.75
CA GLY A 226 18.02 5.36 20.42
C GLY A 226 18.93 5.67 19.22
N GLY A 227 18.79 6.85 18.59
CA GLY A 227 19.72 7.36 17.58
C GLY A 227 19.49 6.85 16.15
N ARG A 228 18.46 6.02 15.95
CA ARG A 228 18.07 5.55 14.61
C ARG A 228 17.40 6.68 13.84
N LYS A 229 17.88 6.95 12.63
CA LYS A 229 17.26 7.89 11.68
C LYS A 229 16.20 7.18 10.85
N LEU A 230 15.00 7.75 10.81
CA LEU A 230 13.90 7.31 9.94
C LEU A 230 13.63 8.42 8.92
N GLN A 231 13.37 8.06 7.67
CA GLN A 231 12.89 9.02 6.66
C GLN A 231 11.38 8.96 6.55
N PHE A 232 10.79 10.14 6.49
CA PHE A 232 9.36 10.36 6.32
C PHE A 232 9.10 11.27 5.12
N LEU A 233 7.93 11.08 4.52
CA LEU A 233 7.40 11.91 3.45
C LEU A 233 6.28 12.80 4.02
N GLN A 234 6.36 14.09 3.71
CA GLN A 234 5.31 15.07 4.03
C GLN A 234 4.87 15.75 2.73
N LEU A 235 3.57 15.99 2.57
CA LEU A 235 3.08 16.95 1.60
C LEU A 235 3.30 18.36 2.16
N GLY A 236 4.22 19.11 1.55
CA GLY A 236 4.44 20.50 1.91
C GLY A 236 3.21 21.35 1.57
N ALA A 237 2.93 22.38 2.38
CA ALA A 237 2.04 23.46 1.96
C ALA A 237 2.67 24.10 0.71
N GLY A 238 1.96 24.04 -0.43
CA GLY A 238 2.50 24.46 -1.71
C GLY A 238 3.18 25.82 -1.63
N VAL A 239 4.51 25.83 -1.72
CA VAL A 239 5.25 27.03 -2.10
C VAL A 239 5.21 27.01 -3.62
N ALA A 240 4.50 27.97 -4.22
CA ALA A 240 4.56 28.21 -5.66
C ALA A 240 6.03 28.18 -6.10
N PRO A 241 6.38 27.65 -7.29
CA PRO A 241 7.75 27.59 -7.75
C PRO A 241 8.30 29.02 -7.83
N GLY A 242 8.98 29.43 -6.77
CA GLY A 242 9.91 30.53 -6.80
C GLY A 242 11.05 30.03 -7.66
N HIS A 243 11.05 30.41 -8.93
CA HIS A 243 12.29 30.63 -9.63
C HIS A 243 13.12 31.59 -8.76
N GLU A 244 13.99 31.06 -7.91
CA GLU A 244 15.26 31.74 -7.67
C GLU A 244 15.94 31.77 -9.04
N ALA A 245 15.69 32.86 -9.77
CA ALA A 245 16.41 33.15 -10.98
C ALA A 245 17.90 33.08 -10.64
N LEU A 246 18.61 32.20 -11.35
CA LEU A 246 20.06 32.27 -11.46
C LEU A 246 20.46 33.74 -11.66
N PRO A 247 21.48 34.25 -10.95
CA PRO A 247 21.82 35.66 -10.99
C PRO A 247 22.12 36.06 -12.43
N LYS A 248 21.27 36.93 -13.00
CA LYS A 248 21.51 37.57 -14.28
C LYS A 248 22.73 38.48 -14.16
N LYS A 249 23.54 38.48 -15.22
CA LYS A 249 24.74 39.27 -15.40
C LYS A 249 24.57 40.73 -14.96
N PHE A 250 25.63 41.23 -14.33
CA PHE A 250 25.92 42.62 -14.01
C PHE A 250 25.61 43.55 -15.20
N ASP A 251 24.76 44.56 -14.99
CA ASP A 251 24.57 45.71 -15.89
C ASP A 251 24.93 46.99 -15.11
N PRO A 252 26.01 47.71 -15.48
CA PRO A 252 26.60 48.76 -14.66
C PRO A 252 26.02 50.17 -14.90
N ASN A 253 24.80 50.32 -15.43
CA ASN A 253 24.22 51.66 -15.61
C ASN A 253 22.67 51.66 -15.64
N ALA A 254 22.04 51.88 -14.48
CA ALA A 254 20.75 52.60 -14.43
C ALA A 254 20.45 53.05 -13.00
N GLY A 255 20.44 54.36 -12.80
CA GLY A 255 20.30 55.03 -11.52
C GLY A 255 18.87 55.17 -11.00
N GLU A 256 18.84 55.69 -9.78
CA GLU A 256 17.74 55.95 -8.87
C GLU A 256 16.53 56.68 -9.47
N THR A 257 15.32 56.44 -8.93
CA THR A 257 14.37 57.50 -8.50
C THR A 257 13.16 56.95 -7.72
N LYS A 258 12.60 57.83 -6.89
CA LYS A 258 11.64 57.69 -5.77
C LYS A 258 10.15 57.54 -6.18
N PRO A 259 9.23 57.30 -5.21
CA PRO A 259 7.85 56.83 -5.44
C PRO A 259 6.80 57.95 -5.50
N SER A 260 5.64 57.67 -6.11
CA SER A 260 4.40 58.44 -5.90
C SER A 260 3.16 57.54 -5.99
N ALA A 261 2.18 57.84 -5.14
CA ALA A 261 0.89 57.17 -4.97
C ALA A 261 -0.23 57.96 -5.71
N PRO A 262 -1.54 57.74 -5.44
CA PRO A 262 -2.42 56.81 -6.14
C PRO A 262 -3.54 57.53 -6.92
N SER A 263 -4.19 56.84 -7.87
CA SER A 263 -5.49 57.28 -8.39
C SER A 263 -6.40 56.09 -8.71
N THR A 264 -7.69 56.27 -8.40
CA THR A 264 -8.85 55.38 -8.63
C THR A 264 -9.91 56.23 -9.38
N PRO A 265 -11.07 55.69 -9.81
CA PRO A 265 -11.33 54.58 -10.73
C PRO A 265 -12.29 55.00 -11.88
N ALA A 266 -12.40 54.23 -12.97
CA ALA A 266 -13.55 54.34 -13.87
C ALA A 266 -13.88 53.01 -14.60
N ALA A 267 -15.02 52.45 -14.16
CA ALA A 267 -15.99 51.55 -14.78
C ALA A 267 -15.77 50.95 -16.18
N ALA A 268 -15.94 49.62 -16.26
CA ALA A 268 -16.50 48.91 -17.41
C ALA A 268 -17.44 47.77 -16.94
N LYS A 269 -18.41 47.46 -17.81
CA LYS A 269 -19.73 46.82 -17.58
C LYS A 269 -19.68 45.27 -17.72
N PRO A 270 -20.82 44.54 -17.58
CA PRO A 270 -21.04 43.49 -16.59
C PRO A 270 -20.65 42.07 -17.03
N ALA A 271 -20.23 41.26 -16.05
CA ALA A 271 -20.04 39.83 -16.19
C ALA A 271 -21.35 39.06 -15.99
N ALA A 272 -21.50 38.00 -16.77
CA ALA A 272 -22.59 37.03 -16.69
C ALA A 272 -22.63 36.33 -15.31
N ALA A 273 -23.84 36.04 -14.85
CA ALA A 273 -24.13 35.41 -13.57
C ALA A 273 -23.47 34.03 -13.42
N PRO A 274 -22.79 33.74 -12.29
CA PRO A 274 -22.49 32.37 -11.91
C PRO A 274 -23.72 31.75 -11.23
N ALA A 275 -23.96 30.49 -11.58
CA ALA A 275 -24.98 29.64 -10.98
C ALA A 275 -24.83 29.61 -9.45
N ALA A 276 -25.96 29.67 -8.76
CA ALA A 276 -26.07 29.68 -7.31
C ALA A 276 -25.32 28.49 -6.69
N ALA A 277 -24.23 28.79 -5.96
CA ALA A 277 -23.74 27.91 -4.93
C ALA A 277 -24.80 27.90 -3.82
N GLN A 278 -25.39 26.74 -3.56
CA GLN A 278 -26.27 26.55 -2.42
C GLN A 278 -25.44 26.66 -1.14
N ASP A 279 -25.76 27.63 -0.28
CA ASP A 279 -25.20 27.75 1.05
C ASP A 279 -25.51 26.48 1.86
N VAL A 280 -24.49 25.68 2.13
CA VAL A 280 -24.57 24.50 3.01
C VAL A 280 -24.50 24.98 4.46
N ALA A 281 -25.49 24.62 5.27
CA ALA A 281 -25.59 25.08 6.66
C ALA A 281 -24.38 24.62 7.52
N PRO A 282 -23.95 25.40 8.55
CA PRO A 282 -22.77 25.10 9.38
C PRO A 282 -22.78 23.71 10.06
N ALA A 283 -23.98 23.18 10.36
CA ALA A 283 -24.16 21.88 10.98
C ALA A 283 -23.77 20.71 10.05
N ASP A 284 -23.94 20.87 8.74
CA ASP A 284 -23.52 19.86 7.75
C ASP A 284 -22.01 19.84 7.54
N GLU A 285 -21.32 20.96 7.76
CA GLU A 285 -19.87 21.05 7.62
C GLU A 285 -19.11 20.39 8.79
N GLU A 286 -19.59 20.53 10.02
CA GLU A 286 -19.04 19.77 11.17
C GLU A 286 -19.33 18.27 11.06
N ARG A 287 -20.51 17.89 10.55
CA ARG A 287 -20.89 16.49 10.30
C ARG A 287 -20.01 15.87 9.20
N ARG A 288 -19.68 16.63 8.15
CA ARG A 288 -18.68 16.27 7.12
C ARG A 288 -17.26 16.14 7.70
N LYS A 289 -16.85 17.06 8.58
CA LYS A 289 -15.50 17.03 9.19
C LYS A 289 -15.30 15.85 10.16
N SER A 290 -16.36 15.33 10.76
CA SER A 290 -16.32 14.26 11.77
C SER A 290 -16.64 12.85 11.25
N HIS A 291 -16.99 12.69 9.97
CA HIS A 291 -17.40 11.40 9.41
C HIS A 291 -16.24 10.37 9.36
N PRO A 292 -16.43 9.12 9.82
CA PRO A 292 -15.37 8.09 9.87
C PRO A 292 -14.81 7.68 8.51
N LEU A 293 -15.67 7.68 7.48
CA LEU A 293 -15.34 7.41 6.09
C LEU A 293 -14.86 8.63 5.30
N ARG A 294 -14.62 9.78 5.95
CA ARG A 294 -13.97 10.88 5.26
C ARG A 294 -12.64 10.37 4.71
N SER A 295 -12.56 10.22 3.39
CA SER A 295 -11.34 9.73 2.78
C SER A 295 -10.22 10.73 3.04
N LEU A 296 -9.13 10.26 3.64
CA LEU A 296 -7.91 11.06 3.76
C LEU A 296 -7.23 11.26 2.39
N LEU A 297 -7.54 10.35 1.44
CA LEU A 297 -7.06 10.32 0.07
C LEU A 297 -8.29 10.12 -0.82
N ASP A 298 -8.89 11.20 -1.30
CA ASP A 298 -10.12 11.15 -2.13
C ASP A 298 -9.99 10.07 -3.24
N ASP A 299 -10.80 9.02 -3.15
CA ASP A 299 -10.81 7.90 -4.10
C ASP A 299 -11.86 8.07 -5.20
N GLY A 300 -12.59 9.19 -5.20
CA GLY A 300 -13.67 9.49 -6.15
C GLY A 300 -14.91 8.61 -6.02
N ILE A 301 -14.92 7.64 -5.10
CA ILE A 301 -16.04 6.72 -4.86
C ILE A 301 -16.93 7.28 -3.75
N PHE A 302 -16.34 7.65 -2.61
CA PHE A 302 -17.11 8.09 -1.44
C PHE A 302 -17.13 9.61 -1.29
N THR A 303 -18.25 10.23 -1.68
CA THR A 303 -18.52 11.66 -1.45
C THR A 303 -19.70 11.81 -0.48
N TYR A 304 -19.54 12.54 0.64
CA TYR A 304 -20.59 12.73 1.67
C TYR A 304 -21.66 13.75 1.24
N GLU A 305 -22.16 13.62 0.02
CA GLU A 305 -23.16 14.52 -0.55
C GLU A 305 -24.36 13.70 -0.98
N ASN A 306 -25.49 13.90 -0.28
CA ASN A 306 -26.79 13.23 -0.39
C ASN A 306 -27.05 12.03 0.55
N PRO A 307 -28.32 11.79 0.94
CA PRO A 307 -28.69 10.58 1.67
C PRO A 307 -28.43 9.34 0.82
N ARG A 308 -27.75 8.36 1.43
CA ARG A 308 -27.31 7.12 0.80
C ARG A 308 -28.49 6.35 0.19
N PRO A 309 -28.34 5.73 -1.00
CA PRO A 309 -29.34 4.82 -1.50
C PRO A 309 -29.51 3.63 -0.53
N GLN A 310 -30.75 3.37 -0.12
CA GLN A 310 -31.08 2.20 0.70
C GLN A 310 -31.02 0.96 -0.20
N LEU A 311 -29.91 0.23 -0.12
CA LEU A 311 -29.76 -1.03 -0.84
C LEU A 311 -30.40 -2.17 -0.04
N PRO A 312 -31.15 -3.08 -0.70
CA PRO A 312 -31.70 -4.26 -0.05
C PRO A 312 -30.61 -5.32 0.17
N ILE A 313 -29.69 -5.01 1.08
CA ILE A 313 -28.54 -5.82 1.47
C ILE A 313 -28.93 -6.70 2.66
N PHE A 314 -28.53 -7.96 2.62
CA PHE A 314 -28.35 -8.78 3.81
C PHE A 314 -26.88 -8.72 4.23
N TYR A 315 -26.59 -8.17 5.41
CA TYR A 315 -25.24 -8.06 5.92
C TYR A 315 -24.97 -9.10 7.03
N ALA A 316 -24.02 -9.99 6.80
CA ALA A 316 -23.54 -10.93 7.81
C ALA A 316 -22.05 -10.79 8.16
N LEU A 317 -21.73 -10.85 9.46
CA LEU A 317 -20.37 -11.13 9.92
C LEU A 317 -20.12 -12.64 9.98
N LEU A 318 -18.90 -13.06 9.65
CA LEU A 318 -18.50 -14.46 9.60
C LEU A 318 -17.24 -14.69 10.44
N THR A 319 -17.31 -15.64 11.37
CA THR A 319 -16.19 -16.05 12.22
C THR A 319 -16.06 -17.56 12.23
N ARG A 320 -14.86 -18.09 12.02
CA ARG A 320 -14.55 -19.51 12.22
C ARG A 320 -14.01 -19.65 13.63
N PHE A 321 -14.74 -20.31 14.53
CA PHE A 321 -14.27 -20.43 15.90
C PHE A 321 -13.29 -21.58 16.07
N ASN A 322 -13.74 -22.80 15.80
CA ASN A 322 -12.93 -24.03 15.90
C ASN A 322 -13.16 -24.99 14.72
N MET A 323 -13.65 -24.48 13.58
CA MET A 323 -13.95 -25.31 12.40
C MET A 323 -12.71 -26.06 11.90
N PHE A 324 -12.90 -27.30 11.48
CA PHE A 324 -11.88 -28.10 10.84
C PHE A 324 -11.52 -27.52 9.47
N LEU A 325 -10.22 -27.43 9.19
CA LEU A 325 -9.67 -26.91 7.93
C LEU A 325 -8.60 -27.88 7.39
N PRO A 326 -8.82 -28.49 6.21
CA PRO A 326 -7.93 -29.51 5.65
C PRO A 326 -6.46 -29.06 5.51
N GLN A 327 -6.23 -27.78 5.21
CA GLN A 327 -4.87 -27.23 5.01
C GLN A 327 -4.04 -27.07 6.29
N PHE A 328 -4.62 -27.26 7.48
CA PHE A 328 -3.91 -27.12 8.76
C PHE A 328 -3.60 -28.46 9.43
N ARG A 329 -3.82 -29.58 8.71
CA ARG A 329 -3.63 -30.97 9.15
C ARG A 329 -2.27 -31.24 9.81
N ASP A 330 -1.21 -30.55 9.34
CA ASP A 330 0.19 -30.84 9.69
C ASP A 330 0.84 -29.81 10.65
N THR A 331 0.10 -28.83 11.19
CA THR A 331 0.70 -27.79 12.06
C THR A 331 0.75 -28.16 13.57
N GLY A 332 0.33 -29.37 13.93
CA GLY A 332 0.74 -30.05 15.17
C GLY A 332 0.44 -29.35 16.51
N ARG A 333 -0.72 -28.70 16.70
CA ARG A 333 -0.98 -27.93 17.95
C ARG A 333 -2.12 -28.39 18.85
N ILE A 334 -2.98 -29.30 18.43
CA ILE A 334 -4.02 -29.87 19.29
C ILE A 334 -4.01 -31.37 19.06
N LEU A 335 -3.27 -32.09 19.91
CA LEU A 335 -2.96 -33.51 19.73
C LEU A 335 -3.93 -34.40 20.52
N SER A 336 -4.69 -33.82 21.45
CA SER A 336 -5.63 -34.53 22.33
C SER A 336 -6.90 -33.71 22.65
N GLU A 337 -7.92 -34.36 23.24
CA GLU A 337 -9.10 -33.70 23.82
C GLU A 337 -8.71 -32.70 24.93
N GLU A 338 -7.69 -33.03 25.73
CA GLU A 338 -7.21 -32.18 26.81
C GLU A 338 -6.56 -30.90 26.27
N ASP A 339 -5.72 -31.01 25.22
CA ASP A 339 -5.14 -29.85 24.54
C ASP A 339 -6.23 -28.95 23.96
N PHE A 340 -7.29 -29.55 23.40
CA PHE A 340 -8.41 -28.80 22.86
C PHE A 340 -9.15 -28.03 23.95
N ALA A 341 -9.42 -28.67 25.09
CA ALA A 341 -10.08 -28.02 26.23
C ALA A 341 -9.26 -26.84 26.77
N VAL A 342 -7.93 -27.00 26.90
CA VAL A 342 -7.02 -25.93 27.32
C VAL A 342 -7.01 -24.79 26.31
N TRP A 343 -6.88 -25.10 25.02
CA TRP A 343 -6.92 -24.10 23.94
C TRP A 343 -8.26 -23.36 23.94
N LEU A 344 -9.38 -24.07 24.05
CA LEU A 344 -10.71 -23.51 24.03
C LEU A 344 -10.95 -22.56 25.20
N LYS A 345 -10.52 -22.94 26.41
CA LYS A 345 -10.61 -22.07 27.59
C LYS A 345 -9.87 -20.75 27.38
N LYS A 346 -8.62 -20.80 26.87
CA LYS A 346 -7.84 -19.60 26.56
C LYS A 346 -8.50 -18.77 25.45
N ARG A 347 -8.96 -19.43 24.38
CA ARG A 347 -9.58 -18.77 23.23
C ARG A 347 -10.91 -18.11 23.57
N ALA A 348 -11.75 -18.76 24.37
CA ALA A 348 -13.01 -18.20 24.85
C ALA A 348 -12.79 -16.96 25.71
N ALA A 349 -11.75 -16.94 26.55
CA ALA A 349 -11.40 -15.78 27.35
C ALA A 349 -10.97 -14.58 26.48
N ILE A 350 -10.13 -14.81 25.46
CA ILE A 350 -9.74 -13.76 24.51
C ILE A 350 -11.00 -13.27 23.75
N PHE A 351 -11.78 -14.18 23.17
CA PHE A 351 -13.01 -13.85 22.45
C PHE A 351 -13.97 -12.98 23.28
N ALA A 352 -14.17 -13.31 24.56
CA ALA A 352 -15.04 -12.55 25.47
C ALA A 352 -14.54 -11.13 25.76
N GLN A 353 -13.23 -10.91 25.69
CA GLN A 353 -12.59 -9.64 26.05
C GLN A 353 -12.26 -8.75 24.85
N THR A 354 -12.13 -9.34 23.64
CA THR A 354 -11.72 -8.64 22.43
C THR A 354 -12.81 -8.67 21.35
N CYS A 355 -12.99 -9.81 20.70
CA CYS A 355 -13.84 -9.95 19.52
C CYS A 355 -15.31 -9.66 19.82
N LEU A 356 -15.89 -10.36 20.81
CA LEU A 356 -17.29 -10.22 21.21
C LEU A 356 -17.70 -8.77 21.54
N PRO A 357 -17.02 -8.03 22.45
CA PRO A 357 -17.40 -6.66 22.74
C PRO A 357 -17.23 -5.72 21.54
N SER A 358 -16.25 -5.96 20.66
CA SER A 358 -16.05 -5.13 19.46
C SER A 358 -17.19 -5.29 18.43
N VAL A 359 -17.75 -6.50 18.31
CA VAL A 359 -18.86 -6.80 17.40
C VAL A 359 -20.21 -6.43 18.02
N VAL A 360 -20.41 -6.65 19.32
CA VAL A 360 -21.65 -6.23 20.02
C VAL A 360 -21.76 -4.70 20.07
N GLY A 361 -20.64 -4.00 20.19
CA GLY A 361 -20.59 -2.53 20.24
C GLY A 361 -20.68 -1.82 18.89
N GLN A 362 -20.99 -2.51 17.78
CA GLN A 362 -21.14 -1.86 16.47
C GLN A 362 -22.28 -0.83 16.50
N ALA A 363 -22.01 0.38 16.01
CA ALA A 363 -22.99 1.45 15.89
C ALA A 363 -24.11 1.06 14.91
N ARG A 364 -23.73 0.41 13.81
CA ARG A 364 -24.65 -0.29 12.91
C ARG A 364 -24.39 -1.77 13.01
N ARG A 365 -25.36 -2.51 13.55
CA ARG A 365 -25.28 -3.97 13.69
C ARG A 365 -25.51 -4.64 12.32
N PRO A 366 -24.78 -5.72 11.98
CA PRO A 366 -25.16 -6.57 10.85
C PRO A 366 -26.52 -7.26 11.11
N ASP A 367 -27.13 -7.82 10.07
CA ASP A 367 -28.35 -8.63 10.21
C ASP A 367 -28.09 -9.88 11.04
N ARG A 368 -26.94 -10.53 10.80
CA ARG A 368 -26.50 -11.73 11.52
C ARG A 368 -25.00 -11.73 11.75
N TRP A 369 -24.56 -12.37 12.82
CA TRP A 369 -23.18 -12.80 12.98
C TRP A 369 -23.14 -14.33 13.06
N PHE A 370 -22.66 -14.97 12.01
CA PHE A 370 -22.51 -16.42 11.98
C PHE A 370 -21.16 -16.82 12.57
N ILE A 371 -21.21 -17.65 13.62
CA ILE A 371 -20.00 -18.21 14.26
C ILE A 371 -19.98 -19.71 13.98
N GLY A 372 -18.97 -20.15 13.24
CA GLY A 372 -18.82 -21.51 12.79
C GLY A 372 -18.11 -22.40 13.80
N PHE A 373 -18.69 -23.56 14.08
CA PHE A 373 -18.20 -24.57 15.01
C PHE A 373 -18.09 -25.94 14.35
N ASP A 374 -17.13 -26.76 14.79
CA ASP A 374 -17.05 -28.18 14.45
C ASP A 374 -18.05 -28.98 15.30
N GLU A 375 -18.96 -29.73 14.65
CA GLU A 375 -19.98 -30.51 15.38
C GLU A 375 -19.40 -31.65 16.22
N THR A 376 -18.22 -32.18 15.86
CA THR A 376 -17.56 -33.25 16.61
C THR A 376 -17.09 -32.78 17.99
N ARG A 377 -17.01 -31.47 18.20
CA ARG A 377 -16.56 -30.83 19.46
C ARG A 377 -17.68 -30.19 20.24
N ARG A 378 -18.95 -30.44 19.87
CA ARG A 378 -20.12 -29.74 20.42
C ARG A 378 -20.16 -29.72 21.95
N ASP A 379 -19.80 -30.84 22.60
CA ASP A 379 -19.84 -30.97 24.07
C ASP A 379 -18.89 -30.01 24.79
N HIS A 380 -17.81 -29.59 24.14
CA HIS A 380 -16.83 -28.66 24.72
C HIS A 380 -17.20 -27.19 24.50
N ILE A 381 -18.03 -26.88 23.50
CA ILE A 381 -18.26 -25.51 23.01
C ILE A 381 -19.24 -24.71 23.88
N GLN A 382 -19.93 -25.36 24.84
CA GLN A 382 -20.94 -24.72 25.71
C GLN A 382 -20.48 -23.38 26.35
N PRO A 383 -19.25 -23.24 26.87
CA PRO A 383 -18.80 -21.96 27.43
C PRO A 383 -18.82 -20.80 26.42
N VAL A 384 -18.58 -21.07 25.13
CA VAL A 384 -18.67 -20.06 24.08
C VAL A 384 -20.13 -19.78 23.71
N LEU A 385 -20.99 -20.81 23.70
CA LEU A 385 -22.43 -20.62 23.47
C LEU A 385 -23.06 -19.75 24.55
N ASP A 386 -22.67 -19.93 25.81
CA ASP A 386 -23.17 -19.12 26.93
C ASP A 386 -22.80 -17.64 26.79
N LEU A 387 -21.61 -17.32 26.27
CA LEU A 387 -21.17 -15.95 26.00
C LEU A 387 -22.03 -15.26 24.93
N ILE A 388 -22.48 -15.99 23.90
CA ILE A 388 -23.25 -15.42 22.79
C ILE A 388 -24.76 -15.51 22.97
N LYS A 389 -25.25 -16.38 23.88
CA LYS A 389 -26.67 -16.61 24.18
C LYS A 389 -27.49 -15.33 24.42
N PRO A 390 -26.98 -14.27 25.07
CA PRO A 390 -27.72 -13.02 25.24
C PRO A 390 -28.03 -12.26 23.94
N TYR A 391 -27.46 -12.67 22.81
CA TYR A 391 -27.53 -11.96 21.54
C TYR A 391 -28.14 -12.85 20.43
N PRO A 392 -29.46 -12.91 20.27
CA PRO A 392 -30.14 -13.81 19.32
C PRO A 392 -29.77 -13.63 17.83
N TRP A 393 -29.12 -12.53 17.49
CA TRP A 393 -28.63 -12.25 16.13
C TRP A 393 -27.23 -12.82 15.87
N ILE A 394 -26.55 -13.31 16.92
CA ILE A 394 -25.33 -14.11 16.83
C ILE A 394 -25.76 -15.57 16.74
N VAL A 395 -25.51 -16.18 15.59
CA VAL A 395 -26.06 -17.49 15.24
C VAL A 395 -24.92 -18.52 15.16
N PRO A 396 -24.90 -19.54 16.03
CA PRO A 396 -23.96 -20.64 15.91
C PRO A 396 -24.32 -21.49 14.68
N VAL A 397 -23.33 -21.75 13.82
CA VAL A 397 -23.49 -22.59 12.63
C VAL A 397 -22.53 -23.77 12.72
N TRP A 398 -23.03 -24.97 12.42
CA TRP A 398 -22.29 -26.22 12.69
C TRP A 398 -21.78 -26.83 11.41
N GLN A 399 -20.46 -27.05 11.32
CA GLN A 399 -19.80 -27.81 10.28
C GLN A 399 -20.11 -29.29 10.47
N ARG A 400 -20.78 -29.88 9.49
CA ARG A 400 -21.19 -31.28 9.57
C ARG A 400 -20.06 -32.22 9.16
N VAL A 401 -20.13 -33.47 9.60
CA VAL A 401 -19.34 -34.59 9.11
C VAL A 401 -20.26 -35.46 8.27
N ILE A 402 -20.01 -35.48 6.97
CA ILE A 402 -20.79 -36.22 5.98
C ILE A 402 -19.90 -37.32 5.43
N ASN A 403 -20.31 -38.58 5.58
CA ASN A 403 -19.53 -39.75 5.14
C ASN A 403 -18.09 -39.79 5.69
N GLY A 404 -17.88 -39.31 6.92
CA GLY A 404 -16.56 -39.27 7.57
C GLY A 404 -15.70 -38.07 7.18
N GLU A 405 -16.20 -37.15 6.35
CA GLU A 405 -15.47 -35.93 5.96
C GLU A 405 -16.16 -34.66 6.48
N HIS A 406 -15.37 -33.70 6.96
CA HIS A 406 -15.90 -32.41 7.37
C HIS A 406 -16.38 -31.60 6.16
N GLU A 407 -17.60 -31.06 6.24
CA GLU A 407 -18.18 -30.11 5.29
C GLU A 407 -17.22 -28.93 5.08
N SER A 408 -17.11 -28.41 3.85
CA SER A 408 -16.29 -27.22 3.60
C SER A 408 -16.75 -26.05 4.47
N ALA A 409 -15.84 -25.45 5.24
CA ALA A 409 -16.16 -24.29 6.08
C ALA A 409 -16.83 -23.16 5.28
N ARG A 410 -16.39 -22.93 4.03
CA ARG A 410 -17.03 -21.97 3.11
C ARG A 410 -18.49 -22.31 2.86
N LEU A 411 -18.79 -23.57 2.56
CA LEU A 411 -20.16 -24.01 2.25
C LEU A 411 -21.09 -23.89 3.46
N VAL A 412 -20.60 -24.11 4.67
CA VAL A 412 -21.36 -23.86 5.92
C VAL A 412 -21.89 -22.44 5.95
N PHE A 413 -21.03 -21.44 5.72
CA PHE A 413 -21.48 -20.04 5.72
C PHE A 413 -22.36 -19.70 4.53
N VAL A 414 -22.09 -20.24 3.34
CA VAL A 414 -22.93 -20.03 2.16
C VAL A 414 -24.35 -20.53 2.40
N ARG A 415 -24.53 -21.73 2.96
CA ARG A 415 -25.88 -22.23 3.28
C ARG A 415 -26.54 -21.42 4.39
N SER A 416 -25.80 -21.02 5.42
CA SER A 416 -26.37 -20.22 6.51
C SER A 416 -26.81 -18.83 6.06
N VAL A 417 -26.08 -18.21 5.13
CA VAL A 417 -26.54 -16.98 4.47
C VAL A 417 -27.78 -17.27 3.64
N ALA A 418 -27.77 -18.31 2.79
CA ALA A 418 -28.90 -18.67 1.93
C ALA A 418 -30.20 -18.91 2.74
N GLU A 419 -30.11 -19.60 3.88
CA GLU A 419 -31.21 -19.86 4.80
C GLU A 419 -31.75 -18.58 5.47
N ALA A 420 -30.92 -17.55 5.64
CA ALA A 420 -31.29 -16.28 6.26
C ALA A 420 -31.80 -15.23 5.27
N LEU A 421 -31.71 -15.47 3.96
CA LEU A 421 -32.18 -14.54 2.93
C LEU A 421 -33.71 -14.46 2.91
N ARG A 422 -34.21 -13.23 2.76
CA ARG A 422 -35.62 -12.92 2.51
C ARG A 422 -35.80 -12.50 1.05
N PRO A 423 -37.02 -12.59 0.47
CA PRO A 423 -37.27 -12.24 -0.93
C PRO A 423 -36.94 -10.80 -1.33
N ASP A 424 -36.93 -9.86 -0.37
CA ASP A 424 -36.56 -8.47 -0.58
C ASP A 424 -35.06 -8.27 -0.77
N HIS A 425 -34.22 -9.14 -0.20
CA HIS A 425 -32.76 -9.03 -0.34
C HIS A 425 -32.33 -9.27 -1.79
N ARG A 426 -31.56 -8.32 -2.35
CA ARG A 426 -30.96 -8.44 -3.69
C ARG A 426 -29.46 -8.64 -3.63
N TYR A 427 -28.83 -8.21 -2.54
CA TYR A 427 -27.39 -8.27 -2.36
C TYR A 427 -27.05 -8.89 -1.01
N VAL A 428 -25.87 -9.51 -0.95
CA VAL A 428 -25.27 -10.00 0.27
C VAL A 428 -23.97 -9.25 0.47
N LEU A 429 -23.83 -8.68 1.66
CA LEU A 429 -22.58 -8.17 2.16
C LEU A 429 -22.10 -9.13 3.25
N THR A 430 -20.87 -9.60 3.17
CA THR A 430 -20.26 -10.39 4.25
C THR A 430 -18.94 -9.78 4.66
N SER A 431 -18.62 -9.83 5.95
CA SER A 431 -17.30 -9.42 6.44
C SER A 431 -16.74 -10.47 7.38
N ARG A 432 -15.41 -10.62 7.35
CA ARG A 432 -14.70 -11.57 8.19
C ARG A 432 -14.13 -10.89 9.43
N VAL A 433 -14.27 -11.55 10.58
CA VAL A 433 -13.50 -11.26 11.78
C VAL A 433 -13.07 -12.56 12.44
N ASP A 434 -11.78 -12.69 12.73
CA ASP A 434 -11.25 -13.83 13.48
C ASP A 434 -11.59 -13.68 14.98
N ASN A 435 -11.69 -14.79 15.71
CA ASN A 435 -12.28 -14.81 17.06
C ASN A 435 -11.38 -14.23 18.17
N ASP A 436 -10.14 -13.90 17.86
CA ASP A 436 -9.23 -13.12 18.70
C ASP A 436 -9.20 -11.64 18.37
N ASP A 437 -9.52 -11.27 17.14
CA ASP A 437 -9.34 -9.92 16.64
C ASP A 437 -10.54 -9.01 16.94
N ALA A 438 -10.37 -7.71 16.76
CA ALA A 438 -11.41 -6.72 17.03
C ALA A 438 -11.64 -5.77 15.84
N ILE A 439 -12.87 -5.30 15.69
CA ILE A 439 -13.26 -4.32 14.66
C ILE A 439 -13.76 -3.02 15.29
N ASN A 440 -13.52 -1.90 14.61
CA ASN A 440 -13.94 -0.59 15.07
C ASN A 440 -15.47 -0.55 15.19
N LYS A 441 -16.04 0.15 16.16
CA LYS A 441 -17.50 0.30 16.35
C LYS A 441 -18.22 0.83 15.10
N LEU A 442 -17.50 1.49 14.19
CA LEU A 442 -18.01 2.03 12.94
C LEU A 442 -17.70 1.12 11.73
N PHE A 443 -17.11 -0.06 11.93
CA PHE A 443 -16.70 -0.96 10.85
C PHE A 443 -17.87 -1.38 9.98
N CYS A 444 -18.94 -1.92 10.57
CA CYS A 444 -20.06 -2.40 9.78
C CYS A 444 -20.76 -1.26 9.03
N GLU A 445 -20.94 -0.10 9.68
CA GLU A 445 -21.45 1.10 9.01
C GLU A 445 -20.55 1.50 7.83
N ALA A 446 -19.23 1.56 8.06
CA ALA A 446 -18.27 1.95 7.04
C ALA A 446 -18.26 1.01 5.82
N VAL A 447 -18.37 -0.32 6.03
CA VAL A 447 -18.44 -1.27 4.91
C VAL A 447 -19.71 -1.07 4.10
N ASP A 448 -20.86 -0.99 4.78
CA ASP A 448 -22.18 -0.89 4.14
C ASP A 448 -22.29 0.40 3.32
N ASP A 449 -21.85 1.50 3.92
CA ASP A 449 -21.81 2.82 3.28
C ASP A 449 -20.93 2.85 2.05
N TYR A 450 -19.74 2.24 2.14
CA TYR A 450 -18.82 2.21 1.02
C TYR A 450 -19.33 1.30 -0.10
N ALA A 451 -19.95 0.16 0.24
CA ALA A 451 -20.61 -0.70 -0.74
C ALA A 451 -21.74 0.03 -1.47
N ALA A 452 -22.54 0.84 -0.76
CA ALA A 452 -23.57 1.68 -1.37
C ALA A 452 -22.98 2.74 -2.31
N ALA A 453 -21.87 3.37 -1.94
CA ALA A 453 -21.18 4.34 -2.80
C ALA A 453 -20.61 3.70 -4.07
N VAL A 454 -19.97 2.53 -3.96
CA VAL A 454 -19.50 1.75 -5.12
C VAL A 454 -20.68 1.42 -6.03
N TYR A 455 -21.79 0.95 -5.47
CA TYR A 455 -22.98 0.60 -6.24
C TYR A 455 -23.52 1.77 -7.07
N GLU A 456 -23.57 2.97 -6.46
CA GLU A 456 -24.07 4.20 -7.09
C GLU A 456 -23.13 4.70 -8.18
N LYS A 457 -21.83 4.76 -7.89
CA LYS A 457 -20.81 5.27 -8.82
C LYS A 457 -20.49 4.28 -9.95
N LEU A 458 -20.60 2.98 -9.66
CA LEU A 458 -20.23 1.89 -10.57
C LEU A 458 -21.40 0.89 -10.65
N PRO A 459 -22.45 1.22 -11.42
CA PRO A 459 -23.68 0.42 -11.48
C PRO A 459 -23.55 -0.95 -12.18
N ASP A 460 -22.40 -1.26 -12.78
CA ASP A 460 -22.14 -2.61 -13.30
C ASP A 460 -21.36 -3.47 -12.31
N GLU A 461 -20.79 -2.85 -11.26
CA GLU A 461 -19.96 -3.54 -10.29
C GLU A 461 -20.84 -4.19 -9.20
N ARG A 462 -20.97 -5.50 -9.24
CA ARG A 462 -21.88 -6.28 -8.38
C ARG A 462 -21.19 -7.44 -7.65
N ASP A 463 -19.88 -7.57 -7.85
CA ASP A 463 -19.05 -8.60 -7.26
C ASP A 463 -17.67 -8.02 -6.95
N PHE A 464 -17.52 -7.43 -5.76
CA PHE A 464 -16.28 -6.76 -5.37
C PHE A 464 -15.94 -6.98 -3.90
N TRP A 465 -14.71 -6.62 -3.54
CA TRP A 465 -14.17 -6.68 -2.19
C TRP A 465 -13.93 -5.27 -1.65
N ILE A 466 -14.01 -5.12 -0.34
CA ILE A 466 -13.61 -3.91 0.38
C ILE A 466 -12.58 -4.31 1.44
N SER A 467 -11.46 -3.59 1.48
CA SER A 467 -10.40 -3.77 2.47
C SER A 467 -9.97 -2.41 3.02
N PHE A 468 -10.18 -2.15 4.31
CA PHE A 468 -9.68 -0.92 4.93
C PHE A 468 -8.18 -1.07 5.24
N PRO A 469 -7.28 -0.27 4.64
CA PRO A 469 -5.85 -0.43 4.88
C PRO A 469 -5.43 -0.06 6.30
N TYR A 470 -6.10 0.91 6.91
CA TYR A 470 -5.69 1.45 8.20
C TYR A 470 -6.18 0.57 9.35
N GLY A 471 -5.26 -0.16 9.98
CA GLY A 471 -5.50 -0.97 11.17
C GLY A 471 -4.43 -0.80 12.25
N MET A 472 -4.52 -1.63 13.28
CA MET A 472 -3.58 -1.67 14.40
C MET A 472 -3.18 -3.10 14.76
N GLN A 473 -2.03 -3.22 15.42
CA GLN A 473 -1.67 -4.39 16.22
C GLN A 473 -1.71 -4.04 17.71
N TYR A 474 -2.25 -4.95 18.53
CA TYR A 474 -2.29 -4.79 19.98
C TYR A 474 -1.78 -6.06 20.66
N ASN A 475 -0.73 -5.93 21.48
CA ASN A 475 -0.15 -7.05 22.24
C ASN A 475 -0.69 -7.15 23.69
N GLY A 476 -1.68 -6.34 24.06
CA GLY A 476 -2.18 -6.24 25.43
C GLY A 476 -1.58 -5.08 26.23
N ASP A 477 -0.47 -4.50 25.76
CA ASP A 477 0.19 -3.36 26.42
C ASP A 477 0.29 -2.14 25.52
N THR A 478 0.60 -2.31 24.23
CA THR A 478 0.85 -1.20 23.29
C THR A 478 0.08 -1.39 22.00
N CYS A 479 -0.54 -0.30 21.53
CA CYS A 479 -1.19 -0.23 20.22
C CYS A 479 -0.23 0.37 19.19
N ARG A 480 -0.01 -0.35 18.10
CA ARG A 480 0.85 0.10 17.00
C ARG A 480 0.06 0.22 15.72
N VAL A 481 0.25 1.33 15.00
CA VAL A 481 -0.35 1.52 13.67
C VAL A 481 0.17 0.43 12.73
N PHE A 482 -0.73 -0.28 12.07
CA PHE A 482 -0.38 -1.39 11.19
C PHE A 482 -1.17 -1.29 9.87
N PRO A 483 -0.70 -0.48 8.91
CA PRO A 483 -1.39 -0.32 7.64
C PRO A 483 -1.11 -1.53 6.74
N LEU A 484 -2.17 -2.16 6.24
CA LEU A 484 -2.06 -3.34 5.38
C LEU A 484 -3.23 -3.39 4.40
N ASN A 485 -2.95 -3.22 3.11
CA ASN A 485 -3.96 -3.32 2.05
C ASN A 485 -4.57 -4.72 1.97
N ASN A 486 -3.73 -5.74 2.15
CA ASN A 486 -4.09 -7.15 2.06
C ASN A 486 -4.17 -7.80 3.45
N ASN A 487 -5.12 -7.34 4.25
CA ASN A 487 -5.34 -7.79 5.62
C ASN A 487 -6.42 -8.90 5.72
N ALA A 488 -6.66 -9.40 6.94
CA ALA A 488 -7.63 -10.48 7.19
C ALA A 488 -9.09 -10.00 7.35
N PHE A 489 -9.34 -8.69 7.44
CA PHE A 489 -10.63 -8.06 7.74
C PHE A 489 -11.37 -7.67 6.46
N LEU A 490 -11.46 -8.63 5.54
CA LEU A 490 -12.06 -8.41 4.23
C LEU A 490 -13.57 -8.40 4.29
N SER A 491 -14.16 -7.59 3.43
CA SER A 491 -15.60 -7.57 3.16
C SER A 491 -15.86 -7.88 1.70
N LYS A 492 -16.97 -8.57 1.44
CA LYS A 492 -17.37 -9.04 0.10
C LYS A 492 -18.81 -8.65 -0.17
N PHE A 493 -19.00 -7.94 -1.28
CA PHE A 493 -20.32 -7.62 -1.83
C PHE A 493 -20.64 -8.56 -3.00
N GLU A 494 -21.83 -9.17 -3.00
CA GLU A 494 -22.27 -10.16 -3.99
C GLU A 494 -23.78 -10.06 -4.26
N ARG A 495 -24.23 -10.66 -5.35
CA ARG A 495 -25.66 -10.85 -5.62
C ARG A 495 -26.25 -11.95 -4.72
N ALA A 496 -27.43 -11.70 -4.17
CA ALA A 496 -28.11 -12.64 -3.28
C ALA A 496 -28.56 -13.94 -3.99
N ASP A 497 -28.82 -13.89 -5.30
CA ASP A 497 -29.26 -15.04 -6.10
C ASP A 497 -28.18 -16.13 -6.29
N ALA A 498 -26.93 -15.85 -5.94
CA ALA A 498 -25.84 -16.83 -5.93
C ALA A 498 -25.92 -17.80 -4.75
N PHE A 499 -26.53 -17.40 -3.62
CA PHE A 499 -26.49 -18.14 -2.35
C PHE A 499 -27.43 -19.35 -2.32
N PRO A 500 -28.71 -19.26 -2.74
CA PRO A 500 -29.57 -20.44 -2.85
C PRO A 500 -29.04 -21.51 -3.82
N LYS A 501 -28.15 -21.12 -4.74
CA LYS A 501 -27.47 -22.01 -5.70
C LYS A 501 -26.14 -22.56 -5.19
N MET A 502 -25.77 -22.27 -3.94
CA MET A 502 -24.48 -22.61 -3.33
C MET A 502 -23.24 -22.06 -4.07
N LYS A 503 -23.42 -20.98 -4.85
CA LYS A 503 -22.36 -20.35 -5.65
C LYS A 503 -21.75 -19.09 -4.99
N GLY A 504 -22.36 -18.54 -3.94
CA GLY A 504 -21.82 -17.37 -3.23
C GLY A 504 -20.42 -17.66 -2.67
N ALA A 505 -19.52 -16.69 -2.75
CA ALA A 505 -18.14 -16.80 -2.31
C ALA A 505 -17.99 -16.53 -0.80
N THR A 506 -18.61 -15.45 -0.31
CA THR A 506 -18.43 -14.81 1.00
C THR A 506 -17.03 -14.22 1.23
N ALA A 507 -16.92 -13.39 2.27
CA ALA A 507 -15.64 -12.87 2.77
C ALA A 507 -14.65 -13.94 3.27
N LEU A 508 -15.09 -15.20 3.43
CA LEU A 508 -14.23 -16.34 3.77
C LEU A 508 -13.74 -17.13 2.55
N SER A 509 -14.06 -16.68 1.32
CA SER A 509 -13.63 -17.36 0.11
C SER A 509 -12.13 -17.21 -0.15
N GLY A 510 -11.47 -18.34 -0.37
CA GLY A 510 -10.06 -18.37 -0.77
C GLY A 510 -9.09 -17.95 0.34
N ASN A 511 -7.85 -17.66 -0.08
CA ASN A 511 -6.85 -17.12 0.83
C ASN A 511 -6.97 -15.60 0.84
N HIS A 512 -7.28 -15.04 2.02
CA HIS A 512 -7.40 -13.59 2.21
C HIS A 512 -6.16 -12.84 1.71
N SER A 513 -4.95 -13.40 1.85
CA SER A 513 -3.71 -12.80 1.34
C SER A 513 -3.54 -12.82 -0.19
N ARG A 514 -4.54 -13.29 -0.94
CA ARG A 514 -4.50 -13.35 -2.42
C ARG A 514 -5.71 -12.70 -3.06
N VAL A 515 -6.52 -11.96 -2.31
CA VAL A 515 -7.80 -11.44 -2.84
C VAL A 515 -7.61 -10.42 -3.97
N PHE A 516 -6.52 -9.64 -3.94
CA PHE A 516 -6.14 -8.72 -5.03
C PHE A 516 -5.85 -9.42 -6.38
N SER A 517 -5.55 -10.72 -6.37
CA SER A 517 -5.29 -11.51 -7.58
C SER A 517 -6.55 -12.15 -8.20
N LYS A 518 -7.72 -12.01 -7.55
CA LYS A 518 -8.93 -12.81 -7.88
C LYS A 518 -10.19 -12.00 -8.14
N GLY A 519 -10.22 -10.72 -7.77
CA GLY A 519 -11.40 -9.88 -7.96
C GLY A 519 -11.08 -8.40 -7.76
N ARG A 520 -12.06 -7.54 -8.06
CA ARG A 520 -11.93 -6.10 -7.85
C ARG A 520 -11.97 -5.79 -6.36
N VAL A 521 -10.92 -5.14 -5.86
CA VAL A 521 -10.79 -4.75 -4.45
C VAL A 521 -10.76 -3.23 -4.36
N PHE A 522 -11.61 -2.67 -3.50
CA PHE A 522 -11.55 -1.27 -3.14
C PHE A 522 -10.88 -1.11 -1.78
N THR A 523 -9.98 -0.12 -1.67
CA THR A 523 -9.17 0.12 -0.47
C THR A 523 -9.40 1.50 0.14
N PRO A 524 -10.61 1.78 0.66
CA PRO A 524 -10.92 3.08 1.26
C PRO A 524 -10.00 3.40 2.43
N MET A 525 -9.42 4.60 2.41
CA MET A 525 -8.59 5.10 3.50
C MET A 525 -9.47 5.85 4.53
N THR A 526 -9.59 5.29 5.72
CA THR A 526 -10.42 5.85 6.80
C THR A 526 -9.65 6.80 7.70
N ARG A 527 -10.37 7.66 8.43
CA ARG A 527 -9.77 8.56 9.42
C ARG A 527 -9.23 7.82 10.65
N PHE A 528 -9.87 6.71 11.02
CA PHE A 528 -9.53 5.93 12.20
C PHE A 528 -9.18 4.49 11.80
N PRO A 529 -8.38 3.78 12.61
CA PRO A 529 -8.13 2.37 12.38
C PRO A 529 -9.43 1.58 12.40
N MET A 530 -9.63 0.67 11.45
CA MET A 530 -10.87 -0.07 11.28
C MET A 530 -10.84 -1.46 11.92
N TRP A 531 -9.65 -1.99 12.17
CA TRP A 531 -9.44 -3.31 12.73
C TRP A 531 -8.21 -3.34 13.65
N ILE A 532 -8.22 -4.27 14.61
CA ILE A 532 -7.09 -4.60 15.49
C ILE A 532 -6.78 -6.07 15.28
N GLN A 533 -5.53 -6.35 14.92
CA GLN A 533 -4.95 -7.67 15.03
C GLN A 533 -4.35 -7.87 16.43
N MET A 534 -4.86 -8.85 17.17
CA MET A 534 -4.33 -9.18 18.49
C MET A 534 -3.05 -10.01 18.37
N VAL A 535 -1.98 -9.58 19.04
CA VAL A 535 -0.70 -10.28 19.07
C VAL A 535 -0.60 -11.06 20.37
N HIS A 536 -0.52 -12.40 20.28
CA HIS A 536 -0.34 -13.27 21.44
C HIS A 536 0.43 -14.54 21.08
N GLY A 537 1.09 -15.17 22.06
CA GLY A 537 2.14 -16.19 21.90
C GLY A 537 1.80 -17.49 21.13
N SER A 538 0.60 -17.61 20.56
CA SER A 538 0.19 -18.73 19.70
C SER A 538 -0.20 -18.33 18.28
N ASN A 539 -0.48 -17.05 17.99
CA ASN A 539 -0.77 -16.56 16.65
C ASN A 539 0.25 -15.48 16.35
N VAL A 540 1.23 -15.76 15.48
CA VAL A 540 1.92 -14.79 14.62
C VAL A 540 3.00 -15.53 13.81
N SER A 541 2.79 -15.64 12.49
CA SER A 541 3.84 -15.86 11.48
C SER A 541 4.52 -14.55 11.05
N ASN A 542 4.28 -13.45 11.77
CA ASN A 542 4.80 -12.10 11.51
C ASN A 542 5.52 -11.55 12.76
N SER A 543 6.49 -12.30 13.29
CA SER A 543 7.42 -11.71 14.22
C SER A 543 8.24 -10.68 13.46
N SER A 544 8.32 -9.47 14.00
CA SER A 544 9.19 -8.35 13.61
C SER A 544 8.71 -7.42 12.48
N SER A 545 8.23 -6.24 12.88
CA SER A 545 8.79 -5.01 12.32
C SER A 545 8.92 -3.95 13.42
N SER A 546 10.16 -3.54 13.69
CA SER A 546 10.53 -2.48 14.64
C SER A 546 10.23 -1.07 14.11
N ILE A 547 9.26 -0.94 13.19
CA ILE A 547 9.03 0.24 12.35
C ILE A 547 7.65 0.89 12.64
N LEU A 548 6.76 0.19 13.35
CA LEU A 548 5.41 0.69 13.61
C LEU A 548 5.41 1.70 14.77
N SER A 549 4.83 2.87 14.53
CA SER A 549 4.69 3.92 15.55
C SER A 549 3.64 3.54 16.60
N ALA A 550 4.00 3.76 17.87
CA ALA A 550 3.03 3.75 18.97
C ALA A 550 2.04 4.91 18.82
N LEU A 551 0.81 4.71 19.29
CA LEU A 551 -0.22 5.75 19.28
C LEU A 551 -0.15 6.60 20.56
N ALA A 552 -0.39 7.91 20.43
CA ALA A 552 -0.26 8.85 21.55
C ALA A 552 -1.35 8.67 22.64
N ASP A 553 -2.54 8.18 22.27
CA ASP A 553 -3.66 7.92 23.20
C ASP A 553 -4.30 6.56 22.90
N GLU A 554 -3.64 5.49 23.37
CA GLU A 554 -4.07 4.11 23.14
C GLU A 554 -5.43 3.80 23.77
N ALA A 555 -5.73 4.41 24.93
CA ALA A 555 -7.00 4.19 25.61
C ALA A 555 -8.17 4.76 24.82
N ALA A 556 -8.01 5.93 24.22
CA ALA A 556 -9.01 6.51 23.32
C ALA A 556 -9.23 5.64 22.08
N GLU A 557 -8.16 5.10 21.50
CA GLU A 557 -8.25 4.22 20.33
C GLU A 557 -8.93 2.89 20.66
N LEU A 558 -8.54 2.20 21.75
CA LEU A 558 -9.21 0.97 22.20
C LEU A 558 -10.71 1.18 22.48
N LYS A 559 -11.11 2.34 23.00
CA LYS A 559 -12.52 2.69 23.20
C LYS A 559 -13.31 2.73 21.89
N ARG A 560 -12.67 3.01 20.75
CA ARG A 560 -13.32 2.92 19.42
C ARG A 560 -13.66 1.50 19.03
N PHE A 561 -13.06 0.49 19.66
CA PHE A 561 -13.31 -0.93 19.46
C PHE A 561 -14.15 -1.53 20.60
N SER A 562 -14.73 -0.68 21.47
CA SER A 562 -15.42 -1.11 22.69
C SER A 562 -14.52 -1.91 23.65
N LEU A 563 -13.21 -1.69 23.57
CA LEU A 563 -12.21 -2.36 24.40
C LEU A 563 -11.73 -1.47 25.54
N ARG A 564 -11.19 -2.11 26.57
CA ARG A 564 -10.43 -1.46 27.65
C ARG A 564 -8.98 -1.96 27.58
N PRO A 565 -8.01 -1.18 28.09
CA PRO A 565 -6.64 -1.66 28.23
C PRO A 565 -6.59 -2.98 29.01
N LEU A 566 -5.94 -3.99 28.44
CA LEU A 566 -5.87 -5.34 29.01
C LEU A 566 -4.67 -5.51 29.97
N GLY A 567 -3.66 -4.63 29.90
CA GLY A 567 -2.53 -4.55 30.82
C GLY A 567 -1.77 -5.87 30.97
N GLY A 568 -1.31 -6.45 29.86
CA GLY A 568 -0.59 -7.73 29.81
C GLY A 568 -1.46 -8.97 30.07
N MET A 569 -2.79 -8.83 30.22
CA MET A 569 -3.68 -9.95 30.48
C MET A 569 -3.71 -10.95 29.31
N VAL A 570 -3.57 -10.49 28.06
CA VAL A 570 -3.49 -11.36 26.88
C VAL A 570 -2.26 -12.28 26.96
N GLU A 571 -1.12 -11.73 27.34
CA GLU A 571 0.11 -12.49 27.55
C GLU A 571 0.01 -13.40 28.79
N ARG A 572 -0.60 -12.96 29.89
CA ARG A 572 -0.83 -13.81 31.08
C ARG A 572 -1.78 -14.98 30.80
N LEU A 573 -2.84 -14.77 30.01
CA LEU A 573 -3.74 -15.82 29.56
C LEU A 573 -3.04 -16.78 28.59
N ALA A 574 -2.10 -16.27 27.79
CA ALA A 574 -1.25 -17.10 26.93
C ALA A 574 -0.22 -17.90 27.74
N ALA A 575 0.41 -17.29 28.76
CA ALA A 575 1.53 -17.82 29.54
C ALA A 575 1.15 -18.72 30.73
N ALA A 576 -0.09 -18.69 31.21
CA ALA A 576 -0.57 -19.55 32.30
C ALA A 576 -0.80 -21.03 31.88
N SER A 577 0.12 -21.59 31.09
CA SER A 577 0.19 -23.01 30.67
C SER A 577 1.24 -23.74 31.49
#